data_AF-A0A1A8R5D1-F1
#
_entry.id   AF-A0A1A8R5D1-F1
#
_cell.length_a   1.000
_cell.length_b   1.000
_cell.length_c   1.000
_cell.angle_alpha   90.00
_cell.angle_beta   90.00
_cell.angle_gamma   90.00
#
_symmetry.space_group_name_H-M   'P 1'
#
loop_
_entity.id
_entity.type
_entity.pdbx_description
1 polymer ?
#
loop_
_entity_poly.entity_id
_entity_poly.type
_entity_poly.pdbx_seq_one_letter_code
_entity_poly.pdbx_strand_id
1 'polypeptide(L)'
;TSETPLVNKRALKAVERLAQKVTFEGPSINITSKHLALGILALNTSNFNGTSFSAFLPPNSSAPQIGFELTANALAQVTLPSSLLSGVVMSEIQRSS
;
A
#
# COMPACT_ATOMS: atom_id res chain seq x y z
N THR A 1 -21.61 24.33 -8.86
CA THR A 1 -21.34 23.08 -8.12
C THR A 1 -20.12 22.41 -8.73
N SER A 2 -18.90 22.74 -8.27
CA SER A 2 -17.63 22.30 -8.91
C SER A 2 -16.56 21.95 -7.87
N GLU A 3 -16.96 21.47 -6.69
CA GLU A 3 -16.05 21.17 -5.56
C GLU A 3 -15.59 19.70 -5.52
N THR A 4 -16.27 18.80 -6.22
CA THR A 4 -16.00 17.35 -6.25
C THR A 4 -14.56 16.95 -6.66
N PRO A 5 -13.91 17.56 -7.67
CA PRO A 5 -12.55 17.15 -8.03
C PRO A 5 -11.49 17.62 -7.01
N LEU A 6 -11.74 18.70 -6.27
CA LEU A 6 -10.80 19.22 -5.25
C LEU A 6 -10.88 18.40 -3.95
N VAL A 7 -12.09 18.02 -3.54
CA VAL A 7 -12.31 17.15 -2.37
C VAL A 7 -11.65 15.79 -2.59
N ASN A 8 -11.76 15.22 -3.78
CA ASN A 8 -11.15 13.92 -4.10
C ASN A 8 -9.61 13.97 -4.05
N LYS A 9 -8.98 15.03 -4.59
CA LYS A 9 -7.52 15.21 -4.49
C LYS A 9 -7.05 15.35 -3.04
N ARG A 10 -7.80 16.07 -2.20
CA ARG A 10 -7.47 16.22 -0.78
C ARG A 10 -7.58 14.90 -0.03
N ALA A 11 -8.61 14.11 -0.30
CA ALA A 11 -8.81 12.79 0.30
C ALA A 11 -7.66 11.83 -0.06
N LEU A 12 -7.29 11.74 -1.34
CA LEU A 12 -6.18 10.89 -1.78
C LEU A 12 -4.85 11.30 -1.12
N LYS A 13 -4.56 12.61 -1.07
CA LYS A 13 -3.36 13.14 -0.39
C LYS A 13 -3.36 12.85 1.11
N ALA A 14 -4.53 12.79 1.75
CA ALA A 14 -4.64 12.42 3.15
C ALA A 14 -4.31 10.93 3.37
N VAL A 15 -4.79 10.05 2.50
CA VAL A 15 -4.48 8.61 2.53
C VAL A 15 -2.98 8.36 2.30
N GLU A 16 -2.39 9.05 1.33
CA GLU A 16 -0.94 8.99 1.07
C GLU A 16 -0.12 9.41 2.29
N ARG A 17 -0.48 10.55 2.91
CA ARG A 17 0.19 11.03 4.14
C ARG A 17 0.01 10.08 5.32
N LEU A 18 -1.16 9.46 5.44
CA LEU A 18 -1.40 8.44 6.45
C LEU A 18 -0.46 7.24 6.24
N ALA A 19 -0.35 6.75 5.00
CA ALA A 19 0.51 5.62 4.66
C ALA A 19 2.00 5.90 4.93
N GLN A 20 2.45 7.15 4.75
CA GLN A 20 3.84 7.55 4.99
C GLN A 20 4.17 7.77 6.47
N LYS A 21 3.20 8.21 7.28
CA LYS A 21 3.45 8.66 8.67
C LYS A 21 3.02 7.69 9.75
N VAL A 22 2.28 6.64 9.41
CA VAL A 22 1.81 5.67 10.39
C VAL A 22 2.99 4.90 10.98
N THR A 23 2.98 4.76 12.30
CA THR A 23 3.88 3.87 13.03
C THR A 23 3.10 2.61 13.38
N PHE A 24 3.69 1.45 13.11
CA PHE A 24 3.10 0.16 13.40
C PHE A 24 4.16 -0.83 13.87
N GLU A 25 3.74 -1.79 14.68
CA GLU A 25 4.58 -2.88 15.14
C GLU A 25 4.50 -4.05 14.15
N GLY A 26 5.62 -4.75 13.95
CA GLY A 26 5.70 -5.90 13.05
C GLY A 26 5.94 -5.53 11.57
N PRO A 27 5.91 -6.52 10.67
CA PRO A 27 6.31 -6.34 9.27
C PRO A 27 5.25 -5.62 8.43
N SER A 28 3.99 -5.63 8.84
CA SER A 28 2.91 -5.02 8.07
C SER A 28 1.71 -4.63 8.92
N ILE A 29 0.87 -3.74 8.38
CA ILE A 29 -0.40 -3.33 8.97
C ILE A 29 -1.49 -3.24 7.89
N ASN A 30 -2.72 -3.61 8.27
CA ASN A 30 -3.92 -3.44 7.47
C ASN A 30 -4.89 -2.47 8.17
N ILE A 31 -5.22 -1.39 7.47
CA ILE A 31 -6.21 -0.40 7.89
C ILE A 31 -7.38 -0.50 6.93
N THR A 32 -8.52 -1.03 7.39
CA THR A 32 -9.65 -1.35 6.53
C THR A 32 -10.94 -0.69 7.01
N SER A 33 -11.81 -0.42 6.06
CA SER A 33 -13.17 0.08 6.24
C SER A 33 -14.05 -0.51 5.14
N LYS A 34 -15.35 -0.24 5.17
CA LYS A 34 -16.30 -0.75 4.17
C LYS A 34 -15.92 -0.45 2.71
N HIS A 35 -15.23 0.66 2.45
CA HIS A 35 -14.95 1.15 1.08
C HIS A 35 -13.45 1.42 0.81
N LEU A 36 -12.57 1.13 1.77
CA LEU A 36 -11.14 1.39 1.65
C LEU A 36 -10.37 0.32 2.40
N ALA A 37 -9.36 -0.24 1.75
CA ALA A 37 -8.34 -1.07 2.37
C ALA A 37 -6.97 -0.46 2.08
N LEU A 38 -6.20 -0.19 3.14
CA LEU A 38 -4.84 0.30 3.09
C LEU A 38 -3.94 -0.72 3.78
N GLY A 39 -3.11 -1.40 3.00
CA GLY A 39 -2.09 -2.33 3.49
C GLY A 39 -0.72 -1.69 3.36
N ILE A 40 0.10 -1.78 4.40
CA ILE A 40 1.45 -1.22 4.43
C ILE A 40 2.40 -2.33 4.86
N LEU A 41 3.45 -2.55 4.06
CA LEU A 41 4.48 -3.56 4.28
C LEU A 41 5.82 -2.85 4.43
N ALA A 42 6.50 -3.08 5.55
CA ALA A 42 7.87 -2.64 5.74
C ALA A 42 8.80 -3.54 4.92
N LEU A 43 9.51 -2.94 3.97
CA LEU A 43 10.45 -3.64 3.10
C LEU A 43 11.89 -3.28 3.49
N ASN A 44 12.73 -4.30 3.61
CA ASN A 44 14.16 -4.09 3.71
C ASN A 44 14.74 -3.91 2.30
N THR A 45 15.27 -2.73 2.03
CA THR A 45 15.77 -2.36 0.70
C THR A 45 17.06 -3.09 0.33
N SER A 46 17.85 -3.53 1.31
CA SER A 46 19.13 -4.23 1.08
C SER A 46 18.96 -5.66 0.57
N ASN A 47 17.80 -6.28 0.80
CA ASN A 47 17.49 -7.64 0.38
C ASN A 47 16.16 -7.73 -0.39
N PHE A 48 15.68 -6.61 -0.94
CA PHE A 48 14.45 -6.59 -1.70
C PHE A 48 14.57 -7.47 -2.95
N ASN A 49 13.69 -8.47 -3.06
CA ASN A 49 13.65 -9.40 -4.19
C ASN A 49 12.27 -9.44 -4.86
N GLY A 50 11.54 -8.32 -4.78
CA GLY A 50 10.16 -8.25 -5.23
C GLY A 50 9.16 -8.63 -4.14
N THR A 51 7.90 -8.30 -4.38
CA THR A 51 6.77 -8.60 -3.49
C THR A 51 5.46 -8.51 -4.28
N SER A 52 4.38 -9.05 -3.74
CA SER A 52 3.05 -8.92 -4.34
C SER A 52 2.01 -8.49 -3.31
N PHE A 53 1.03 -7.73 -3.76
CA PHE A 53 -0.12 -7.31 -2.98
C PHE A 53 -1.38 -7.78 -3.68
N SER A 54 -2.37 -8.23 -2.91
CA SER A 54 -3.68 -8.63 -3.41
C SER A 54 -4.78 -7.95 -2.61
N ALA A 55 -5.68 -7.22 -3.27
CA ALA A 55 -6.92 -6.75 -2.65
C ALA A 55 -8.00 -7.83 -2.81
N PHE A 56 -8.69 -8.18 -1.74
CA PHE A 56 -9.76 -9.20 -1.80
C PHE A 56 -10.87 -8.91 -0.77
N LEU A 57 -12.01 -9.57 -0.94
CA LEU A 57 -13.08 -9.61 0.05
C LEU A 57 -13.00 -10.95 0.79
N PRO A 58 -12.72 -10.96 2.10
CA PRO A 58 -12.74 -12.18 2.88
C PRO A 58 -14.13 -12.81 2.90
N PRO A 59 -14.24 -14.14 3.02
CA PRO A 59 -15.53 -14.78 3.22
C PRO A 59 -16.20 -14.20 4.48
N ASN A 60 -17.49 -13.91 4.37
CA ASN A 60 -18.31 -13.33 5.44
C ASN A 60 -17.93 -11.90 5.88
N SER A 61 -17.09 -11.19 5.12
CA SER A 61 -16.79 -9.77 5.34
C SER A 61 -17.26 -8.93 4.16
N SER A 62 -17.87 -7.78 4.43
CA SER A 62 -18.15 -6.76 3.42
C SER A 62 -17.02 -5.73 3.27
N ALA A 63 -16.06 -5.73 4.19
CA ALA A 63 -14.91 -4.84 4.13
C ALA A 63 -13.75 -5.50 3.35
N PRO A 64 -13.17 -4.81 2.34
CA PRO A 64 -11.99 -5.29 1.64
C PRO A 64 -10.77 -5.39 2.56
N GLN A 65 -9.84 -6.26 2.19
CA GLN A 65 -8.55 -6.44 2.85
C GLN A 65 -7.40 -6.48 1.83
N ILE A 66 -6.19 -6.18 2.30
CA ILE A 66 -4.96 -6.35 1.53
C ILE A 66 -4.22 -7.59 2.05
N GLY A 67 -3.90 -8.50 1.15
CA GLY A 67 -2.93 -9.56 1.36
C GLY A 67 -1.56 -9.11 0.84
N PHE A 68 -0.51 -9.50 1.54
CA PHE A 68 0.89 -9.22 1.17
C PHE A 68 1.52 -10.36 0.35
N GLU A 69 0.66 -11.15 -0.29
CA GLU A 69 0.98 -12.26 -1.18
C GLU A 69 -0.10 -12.35 -2.27
N LEU A 70 0.14 -13.18 -3.29
CA LEU A 70 -0.87 -13.49 -4.29
C LEU A 70 -2.00 -14.35 -3.69
N THR A 71 -3.24 -13.98 -3.97
CA THR A 71 -4.43 -14.74 -3.55
C THR A 71 -5.31 -15.11 -4.74
N ALA A 72 -5.90 -16.32 -4.72
CA ALA A 72 -6.65 -16.85 -5.87
C ALA A 72 -7.93 -16.07 -6.22
N ASN A 73 -8.53 -15.38 -5.24
CA ASN A 73 -9.80 -14.65 -5.40
C ASN A 73 -9.61 -13.13 -5.25
N ALA A 74 -8.50 -12.61 -5.76
CA ALA A 74 -8.19 -11.19 -5.67
C ALA A 74 -9.07 -10.36 -6.61
N LEU A 75 -9.55 -9.23 -6.11
CA LEU A 75 -10.21 -8.19 -6.89
C LEU A 75 -9.21 -7.36 -7.69
N ALA A 76 -8.00 -7.20 -7.14
CA ALA A 76 -6.88 -6.54 -7.79
C ALA A 76 -5.56 -7.10 -7.24
N GLN A 77 -4.53 -7.12 -8.08
CA GLN A 77 -3.19 -7.56 -7.70
C GLN A 77 -2.14 -6.62 -8.25
N VAL A 78 -1.05 -6.45 -7.49
CA VAL A 78 0.12 -5.69 -7.90
C VAL A 78 1.35 -6.51 -7.53
N THR A 79 2.21 -6.78 -8.51
CA THR A 79 3.51 -7.40 -8.27
C THR A 79 4.60 -6.39 -8.55
N LEU A 80 5.46 -6.17 -7.55
CA LEU A 80 6.65 -5.35 -7.66
C LEU A 80 7.84 -6.26 -7.99
N PRO A 81 8.52 -6.06 -9.13
CA PRO A 81 9.66 -6.89 -9.52
C PRO A 81 10.90 -6.59 -8.66
N SER A 82 11.81 -7.55 -8.51
CA SER A 82 13.08 -7.38 -7.76
C SER A 82 13.95 -6.24 -8.27
N SER A 83 13.85 -5.92 -9.56
CA SER A 83 14.54 -4.80 -10.19
C SER A 83 13.99 -3.42 -9.83
N LEU A 84 12.90 -3.31 -9.05
CA LEU A 84 12.29 -2.01 -8.73
C LEU A 84 13.26 -1.04 -8.05
N LEU A 85 14.17 -1.57 -7.21
CA LEU A 85 15.16 -0.77 -6.49
C LEU A 85 16.56 -0.81 -7.14
N SER A 86 16.71 -1.48 -8.29
CA SER A 86 18.00 -1.50 -8.98
C SER A 86 18.27 -0.14 -9.61
N GLY A 87 19.47 0.41 -9.37
CA GLY A 87 19.86 1.73 -9.89
C GLY A 87 19.35 2.94 -9.09
N VAL A 88 18.62 2.73 -7.99
CA VAL A 88 18.30 3.81 -7.04
C VAL A 88 19.54 4.08 -6.18
N VAL A 89 20.16 5.24 -6.36
CA VAL A 89 21.25 5.69 -5.48
C VAL A 89 20.67 5.95 -4.09
N MET A 90 21.27 5.38 -3.03
CA MET A 90 20.79 5.49 -1.64
C MET A 90 20.53 6.93 -1.16
N SER A 91 21.13 7.94 -1.81
CA SER A 91 20.93 9.36 -1.52
C SER A 91 19.49 9.86 -1.81
N GLU A 92 18.76 9.25 -2.73
CA GLU A 92 17.34 9.60 -2.98
C GLU A 92 16.40 9.00 -1.93
N ILE A 93 16.75 7.83 -1.38
CA ILE A 93 15.96 7.13 -0.35
C ILE A 93 16.00 7.90 0.99
N GLN A 94 17.09 8.60 1.28
CA GLN A 94 17.22 9.43 2.49
C GLN A 94 16.55 10.81 2.38
N ARG A 95 16.27 11.32 1.18
CA ARG A 95 15.74 12.68 0.99
C ARG A 95 14.24 12.80 1.28
N SER A 96 13.55 11.67 1.47
CA SER A 96 12.13 11.59 1.78
C SER A 96 11.81 11.34 3.26
N SER A 97 12.82 11.34 4.14
CA SER A 97 12.68 11.20 5.60
C SER A 97 12.50 12.55 6.30
#